data_AF-A0AAU8LR02-F1
#
_entry.id   AF-A0AAU8LR02-F1
#
_cell.length_a   1.000
_cell.length_b   1.000
_cell.length_c   1.000
_cell.angle_alpha   90.00
_cell.angle_beta   90.00
_cell.angle_gamma   90.00
#
_symmetry.space_group_name_H-M   'P 1'
#
loop_
_entity.id
_entity.type
_entity.pdbx_description
1 polymer ?
#
loop_
_entity_poly.entity_id
_entity_poly.type
_entity_poly.pdbx_seq_one_letter_code
_entity_poly.pdbx_strand_id
1 'polypeptide(L)'
;MTETMQMEIPQDILAALKTGIQDFSQYMRVAAAIACFQEKKLSLGKAAQLAGYNRLDFLDLLAEKGIVAFDYDESFTASEFQGALISPE
;
A
#
# COMPACT_ATOMS: atom_id res chain seq x y z
N MET A 1 19.43 6.56 0.57
CA MET A 1 19.95 6.14 -0.75
C MET A 1 18.76 5.83 -1.63
N THR A 2 18.82 6.19 -2.91
CA THR A 2 17.72 6.07 -3.88
C THR A 2 18.29 5.54 -5.19
N GLU A 3 17.55 4.65 -5.84
CA GLU A 3 17.89 4.08 -7.15
C GLU A 3 16.91 4.60 -8.22
N THR A 4 17.36 4.65 -9.47
CA THR A 4 16.51 5.05 -10.61
C THR A 4 16.16 3.85 -11.47
N MET A 5 14.88 3.65 -11.75
CA MET A 5 14.37 2.63 -12.66
C MET A 5 13.78 3.32 -13.90
N GLN A 6 14.20 2.90 -15.10
CA GLN A 6 13.68 3.41 -16.38
C GLN A 6 12.92 2.32 -17.12
N MET A 7 11.86 2.71 -17.83
CA MET A 7 11.08 1.82 -18.68
C MET A 7 10.72 2.53 -19.99
N GLU A 8 10.84 1.81 -21.10
CA GLU A 8 10.39 2.29 -22.40
C GLU A 8 8.91 1.96 -22.58
N ILE A 9 8.13 2.92 -23.08
CA ILE A 9 6.70 2.75 -23.31
C ILE A 9 6.34 3.28 -24.69
N PRO A 10 5.60 2.52 -25.51
CA PRO A 10 5.07 3.01 -26.76
C PRO A 10 4.19 4.26 -26.57
N GLN A 11 4.37 5.27 -27.43
CA GLN A 11 3.65 6.54 -27.33
C GLN A 11 2.14 6.40 -27.58
N ASP A 12 1.74 5.42 -28.39
CA ASP A 12 0.34 5.10 -28.68
C ASP A 12 -0.42 4.61 -27.44
N ILE A 13 0.25 3.97 -26.48
CA ILE A 13 -0.35 3.63 -25.19
C ILE A 13 -0.72 4.89 -24.40
N LEU A 14 0.19 5.87 -24.34
CA LEU A 14 -0.10 7.15 -23.68
C LEU A 14 -1.26 7.89 -24.38
N ALA A 15 -1.29 7.84 -25.72
CA ALA A 15 -2.36 8.41 -26.52
C ALA A 15 -3.71 7.71 -26.25
N ALA A 16 -3.74 6.38 -26.19
CA ALA A 16 -4.93 5.60 -25.89
C ALA A 16 -5.47 5.87 -24.48
N LEU A 17 -4.58 6.06 -23.50
CA LEU A 17 -4.90 6.42 -22.13
C LEU A 17 -5.24 7.92 -21.95
N LYS A 18 -5.04 8.74 -22.99
CA LYS A 18 -5.23 10.20 -22.97
C LYS A 18 -4.48 10.87 -21.80
N THR A 19 -3.25 10.43 -21.57
CA THR A 19 -2.44 10.87 -20.42
C THR A 19 -1.01 11.19 -20.83
N GLY A 20 -0.31 11.98 -20.00
CA GLY A 20 1.10 12.29 -20.20
C GLY A 20 2.02 11.26 -19.51
N ILE A 21 3.32 11.29 -19.85
CA ILE A 21 4.31 10.40 -19.24
C ILE A 21 4.44 10.60 -17.71
N GLN A 22 4.25 11.83 -17.22
CA GLN A 22 4.35 12.14 -15.78
C GLN A 22 3.19 11.50 -14.99
N ASP A 23 1.96 11.72 -15.46
CA ASP A 23 0.76 11.14 -14.86
C ASP A 23 0.79 9.61 -14.90
N PHE A 24 1.20 9.05 -16.05
CA PHE A 24 1.35 7.60 -16.20
C PHE A 24 2.44 7.04 -15.29
N SER A 25 3.58 7.73 -15.14
CA SER A 25 4.65 7.32 -14.22
C SER A 25 4.18 7.31 -12.77
N GLN A 26 3.40 8.31 -12.35
CA GLN A 26 2.83 8.35 -11.01
C GLN A 26 1.80 7.23 -10.82
N TYR A 27 0.94 6.99 -11.81
CA TYR A 27 0.01 5.87 -11.81
C TYR A 27 0.74 4.53 -11.63
N MET A 28 1.79 4.27 -12.41
CA MET A 28 2.56 3.03 -12.34
C MET A 28 3.27 2.86 -10.99
N ARG A 29 3.81 3.95 -10.44
CA ARG A 29 4.43 3.94 -9.11
C ARG A 29 3.43 3.55 -8.02
N VAL A 30 2.23 4.13 -8.05
CA VAL A 30 1.13 3.78 -7.14
C VAL A 30 0.68 2.34 -7.34
N ALA A 31 0.48 1.91 -8.58
CA ALA A 31 0.06 0.55 -8.89
C ALA A 31 1.06 -0.49 -8.38
N ALA A 32 2.36 -0.26 -8.58
CA ALA A 32 3.42 -1.13 -8.06
C ALA A 32 3.42 -1.19 -6.53
N ALA A 33 3.26 -0.04 -5.84
CA ALA A 33 3.18 0.00 -4.39
C ALA A 33 1.99 -0.79 -3.84
N ILE A 34 0.82 -0.63 -4.45
CA ILE A 34 -0.40 -1.37 -4.09
C ILE A 34 -0.19 -2.87 -4.30
N ALA A 35 0.32 -3.28 -5.46
CA ALA A 35 0.57 -4.68 -5.77
C ALA A 35 1.53 -5.32 -4.75
N CYS A 36 2.66 -4.65 -4.46
CA CYS A 36 3.61 -5.14 -3.47
C CYS A 36 3.03 -5.20 -2.05
N PHE A 37 2.13 -4.29 -1.69
CA PHE A 37 1.43 -4.31 -0.41
C PHE A 37 0.46 -5.50 -0.31
N GLN A 38 -0.39 -5.68 -1.33
CA GLN A 38 -1.36 -6.78 -1.38
C GLN A 38 -0.68 -8.16 -1.39
N GLU A 39 0.48 -8.28 -2.05
CA GLU A 39 1.31 -9.48 -2.05
C GLU A 39 2.11 -9.67 -0.73
N LYS A 40 1.93 -8.80 0.27
CA LYS A 40 2.65 -8.79 1.56
C LYS A 40 4.18 -8.67 1.40
N LYS A 41 4.67 -8.20 0.26
CA LYS A 41 6.10 -7.97 -0.02
C LYS A 41 6.60 -6.66 0.60
N LEU A 42 5.73 -5.66 0.70
CA LEU A 42 6.02 -4.39 1.37
C LEU A 42 5.02 -4.14 2.50
N SER A 43 5.51 -3.58 3.61
CA SER A 43 4.64 -3.04 4.65
C SER A 43 3.90 -1.79 4.16
N LEU A 44 2.80 -1.42 4.82
CA LEU A 44 2.02 -0.21 4.49
C LEU A 44 2.91 1.03 4.37
N GLY A 45 3.83 1.24 5.31
CA GLY A 45 4.74 2.39 5.30
C GLY A 45 5.75 2.36 4.14
N LYS A 46 6.24 1.18 3.76
CA LYS A 46 7.17 1.05 2.62
C LYS A 46 6.47 1.15 1.27
N ALA A 47 5.24 0.63 1.16
CA ALA A 47 4.40 0.83 0.00
C ALA A 47 4.04 2.32 -0.17
N ALA A 48 3.67 3.02 0.91
CA ALA A 48 3.45 4.47 0.88
C ALA A 48 4.69 5.23 0.40
N GLN A 49 5.88 4.88 0.93
CA GLN A 49 7.15 5.46 0.50
C GLN A 49 7.41 5.23 -0.99
N LEU A 50 7.17 4.01 -1.50
CA LEU A 50 7.30 3.69 -2.93
C LEU A 50 6.32 4.50 -3.77
N ALA A 51 5.07 4.64 -3.32
CA ALA A 51 4.02 5.40 -3.98
C ALA A 51 4.29 6.92 -4.00
N GLY A 52 5.20 7.42 -3.14
CA GLY A 52 5.46 8.85 -2.97
C GLY A 52 4.48 9.54 -2.03
N TYR A 53 3.81 8.79 -1.15
CA TYR A 53 2.83 9.29 -0.19
C TYR A 53 3.33 9.13 1.24
N ASN A 54 2.78 9.94 2.14
CA ASN A 54 2.88 9.62 3.56
C ASN A 54 1.97 8.41 3.89
N ARG A 55 2.12 7.85 5.09
CA ARG A 55 1.38 6.64 5.48
C ARG A 55 -0.14 6.82 5.53
N LEU A 56 -0.63 7.99 5.96
CA LEU A 56 -2.06 8.28 6.05
C LEU A 56 -2.66 8.49 4.66
N ASP A 57 -2.03 9.31 3.82
CA ASP A 57 -2.52 9.55 2.45
C ASP A 57 -2.57 8.24 1.64
N PHE A 58 -1.59 7.35 1.83
CA PHE A 58 -1.61 6.05 1.18
C PHE A 58 -2.72 5.15 1.72
N LEU A 59 -3.05 5.24 3.01
CA LEU A 59 -4.17 4.51 3.58
C LEU A 59 -5.51 5.01 3.01
N ASP A 60 -5.67 6.32 2.88
CA ASP A 60 -6.85 6.94 2.26
C ASP A 60 -6.99 6.52 0.79
N LEU A 61 -5.85 6.48 0.06
CA LEU A 61 -5.80 6.00 -1.32
C LEU A 61 -6.22 4.52 -1.44
N LEU A 62 -5.79 3.66 -0.52
CA LEU A 62 -6.22 2.26 -0.49
C LEU A 62 -7.73 2.17 -0.23
N ALA A 63 -8.25 2.96 0.71
CA ALA A 63 -9.67 3.01 1.03
C ALA A 63 -10.53 3.49 -0.17
N GLU A 64 -10.10 4.53 -0.88
CA GLU A 64 -10.76 5.03 -2.10
C GLU A 64 -10.84 3.93 -3.18
N LYS A 65 -9.80 3.09 -3.25
CA LYS A 65 -9.73 1.95 -4.19
C LYS A 65 -10.40 0.68 -3.67
N GLY A 66 -11.01 0.70 -2.49
CA GLY A 66 -11.66 -0.45 -1.87
C GLY A 66 -10.69 -1.56 -1.43
N ILE A 67 -9.43 -1.22 -1.18
CA ILE A 67 -8.39 -2.16 -0.79
C ILE A 67 -8.29 -2.18 0.74
N VAL A 68 -8.56 -3.35 1.32
CA VAL A 68 -8.48 -3.56 2.77
C VAL A 68 -7.01 -3.51 3.22
N ALA A 69 -6.65 -2.47 3.96
CA ALA A 69 -5.30 -2.29 4.49
C ALA A 69 -5.05 -3.03 5.82
N PHE A 70 -6.12 -3.38 6.53
CA PHE A 70 -6.08 -4.10 7.78
C PHE A 70 -7.10 -5.22 7.74
N ASP A 71 -6.63 -6.47 7.82
CA ASP A 71 -7.50 -7.59 8.13
C ASP A 71 -7.72 -7.51 9.64
N TYR A 72 -8.82 -6.88 10.04
CA TYR A 72 -9.22 -6.88 11.44
C TYR A 72 -9.82 -8.25 11.70
N ASP A 73 -8.94 -9.21 11.98
CA ASP A 73 -9.35 -10.54 12.39
C ASP A 73 -9.99 -10.39 13.78
N GLU A 74 -11.32 -10.42 13.84
CA GLU A 74 -12.10 -10.33 15.09
C GLU A 74 -11.79 -11.48 16.07
N SER A 75 -10.90 -12.41 15.70
CA SER A 75 -10.38 -13.47 16.55
C SER A 75 -9.43 -13.00 17.66
N PHE A 76 -9.13 -11.70 17.78
CA PHE A 76 -8.55 -11.16 19.02
C PHE A 76 -9.59 -11.15 20.15
N THR A 77 -9.86 -12.35 20.68
CA THR A 77 -10.73 -12.56 21.83
C THR A 77 -10.14 -11.89 23.07
N ALA A 78 -10.98 -11.26 23.88
CA ALA A 78 -10.62 -10.65 25.17
C ALA A 78 -9.96 -11.61 26.18
N SER A 79 -9.86 -12.90 25.85
CA SER A 79 -9.25 -13.96 26.65
C SER A 79 -7.75 -13.79 26.90
N GLU A 80 -7.01 -13.06 26.06
CA GLU A 80 -5.58 -12.79 26.32
C GLU A 80 -5.32 -11.70 27.37
N PHE A 81 -6.32 -10.86 27.71
CA PHE A 81 -6.17 -9.87 28.78
C PHE A 81 -6.39 -10.43 30.19
N GLN A 82 -7.06 -11.58 30.32
CA GLN A 82 -7.43 -12.12 31.64
C GLN A 82 -6.29 -12.93 32.31
N GLY A 83 -5.25 -13.32 31.56
CA GLY A 83 -4.13 -14.14 32.06
C GLY A 83 -3.10 -13.40 32.91
N ALA A 84 -3.15 -12.07 32.99
CA ALA A 84 -2.16 -11.27 33.72
C ALA A 84 -2.67 -10.68 35.05
N LEU A 85 -3.91 -10.97 35.48
CA LEU A 85 -4.49 -10.38 36.68
C LEU A 85 -5.10 -11.38 37.69
N ILE A 86 -4.89 -12.69 37.51
CA ILE A 86 -5.26 -13.66 38.55
C ILE A 86 -4.21 -14.77 38.65
N SER A 87 -3.18 -14.52 39.45
CA SER A 87 -2.65 -15.51 40.39
C SER A 87 -2.36 -14.79 41.71
N PRO A 88 -3.28 -14.85 42.68
CA PRO A 88 -2.92 -14.85 44.09
C PRO A 88 -2.38 -16.24 44.49
N GLU A 89 -1.48 -16.20 45.47
CA GLU A 89 -0.71 -17.28 46.15
C GLU A 89 0.65 -17.64 45.53
#